data_AF-A0AAX3RK35-F1
#
_entry.id   AF-A0AAX3RK35-F1
#
_cell.length_a   1.000
_cell.length_b   1.000
_cell.length_c   1.000
_cell.angle_alpha   90.00
_cell.angle_beta   90.00
_cell.angle_gamma   90.00
#
_symmetry.space_group_name_H-M   'P 1'
#
loop_
_entity.id
_entity.type
_entity.pdbx_description
1 polymer ?
#
loop_
_entity_poly.entity_id
_entity_poly.type
_entity_poly.pdbx_seq_one_letter_code
_entity_poly.pdbx_strand_id
1 'polypeptide(L)'
;MSNNPYNMDNLPIILKTERKRARLSQYQIGKIIGNRDQSYVSNIENGIFPLTPELCIKWFEACEAYEHIDLVHYLFKLHPTASAPIDPALNESASSAVINMIHQLEEALQATKHLARWLANDRPGRTGELPMNDIKQIFDLIPANKTLIYSLVRNYGLKMPELADRWTRKALMDQVAMSKQEERQAMLV
;
A
#
# COMPACT_ATOMS: atom_id res chain seq x y z
N MET A 1 12.02 2.52 25.73
CA MET A 1 12.32 2.73 24.29
C MET A 1 11.27 1.98 23.52
N SER A 2 10.45 2.68 22.74
CA SER A 2 9.20 2.16 22.18
C SER A 2 9.45 0.99 21.21
N ASN A 3 8.81 -0.15 21.46
CA ASN A 3 8.62 -1.25 20.51
C ASN A 3 7.81 -0.74 19.30
N ASN A 4 8.39 0.09 18.44
CA ASN A 4 7.81 0.37 17.15
C ASN A 4 8.12 -0.83 16.25
N PRO A 5 7.13 -1.66 15.87
CA PRO A 5 7.37 -2.82 15.00
C PRO A 5 7.89 -2.38 13.62
N TYR A 6 7.68 -1.11 13.24
CA TYR A 6 8.10 -0.52 11.98
C TYR A 6 9.34 0.35 12.17
N ASN A 7 10.50 -0.32 12.27
CA ASN A 7 11.81 0.31 12.32
C ASN A 7 12.63 -0.03 11.06
N MET A 8 13.33 0.96 10.51
CA MET A 8 14.30 0.80 9.43
C MET A 8 15.38 -0.26 9.74
N ASP A 9 15.78 -0.38 11.02
CA ASP A 9 16.78 -1.37 11.45
C ASP A 9 16.31 -2.82 11.25
N ASN A 10 15.00 -3.05 11.25
CA ASN A 10 14.42 -4.39 11.06
C ASN A 10 14.27 -4.75 9.57
N LEU A 11 14.33 -3.76 8.66
CA LEU A 11 14.05 -3.97 7.24
C LEU A 11 15.01 -4.98 6.58
N PRO A 12 16.33 -5.01 6.86
CA PRO A 12 17.23 -6.08 6.42
C PRO A 12 16.76 -7.50 6.79
N ILE A 13 16.27 -7.66 8.02
CA ILE A 13 15.80 -8.96 8.55
C ILE A 13 14.49 -9.36 7.85
N ILE A 14 13.60 -8.41 7.61
CA ILE A 14 12.34 -8.64 6.89
C ILE A 14 12.63 -9.06 5.43
N LEU A 15 13.52 -8.35 4.72
CA LEU A 15 13.94 -8.71 3.36
C LEU A 15 14.49 -10.14 3.28
N LYS A 16 15.34 -10.51 4.25
CA LYS A 16 15.89 -11.87 4.38
C LYS A 16 14.81 -12.91 4.62
N THR A 17 13.84 -12.60 5.48
CA THR A 17 12.73 -13.49 5.84
C THR A 17 11.85 -13.77 4.63
N GLU A 18 11.41 -12.73 3.92
CA GLU A 18 10.55 -12.88 2.74
C GLU A 18 11.28 -13.57 1.58
N ARG A 19 12.57 -13.29 1.37
CA ARG A 19 13.37 -14.04 0.38
C ARG A 19 13.39 -15.53 0.68
N LYS A 20 13.62 -15.90 1.94
CA LYS A 20 13.63 -17.31 2.37
C LYS A 20 12.25 -17.95 2.20
N ARG A 21 11.18 -17.23 2.52
CA ARG A 21 9.80 -17.67 2.31
C ARG A 21 9.51 -17.95 0.83
N ALA A 22 9.98 -17.07 -0.06
CA ALA A 22 9.92 -17.23 -1.51
C ALA A 22 10.89 -18.30 -2.06
N ARG A 23 11.69 -18.97 -1.20
CA ARG A 23 12.68 -19.99 -1.56
C ARG A 23 13.73 -19.52 -2.58
N LEU A 24 14.03 -18.22 -2.59
CA LEU A 24 15.05 -17.64 -3.46
C LEU A 24 16.41 -17.68 -2.77
N SER A 25 17.45 -18.12 -3.47
CA SER A 25 18.83 -17.96 -3.02
C SER A 25 19.27 -16.49 -3.12
N GLN A 26 20.34 -16.14 -2.41
CA GLN A 26 20.94 -14.80 -2.50
C GLN A 26 21.40 -14.48 -3.94
N TYR A 27 21.92 -15.49 -4.66
CA TYR A 27 22.28 -15.34 -6.07
C TYR A 27 21.06 -15.02 -6.94
N GLN A 28 19.97 -15.80 -6.81
CA GLN A 28 18.76 -15.61 -7.61
C GLN A 28 18.14 -14.23 -7.40
N ILE A 29 17.96 -13.81 -6.14
CA ILE A 29 17.37 -12.49 -5.88
C ILE A 29 18.29 -11.36 -6.37
N GLY A 30 19.61 -11.51 -6.22
CA GLY A 30 20.59 -10.54 -6.71
C GLY A 30 20.45 -10.34 -8.22
N LYS A 31 20.23 -11.43 -8.97
CA LYS A 31 19.93 -11.35 -10.41
C LYS A 31 18.64 -10.61 -10.71
N ILE A 32 17.55 -10.91 -9.99
CA ILE A 32 16.23 -10.32 -10.21
C ILE A 32 16.22 -8.80 -9.93
N ILE A 33 16.79 -8.37 -8.81
CA ILE A 33 16.67 -6.96 -8.35
C ILE A 33 17.60 -5.99 -9.09
N GLY A 34 18.54 -6.49 -9.90
CA GLY A 34 19.43 -5.62 -10.68
C GLY A 34 20.78 -6.25 -11.06
N ASN A 35 20.82 -7.55 -11.40
CA ASN A 35 22.03 -8.25 -11.81
C ASN A 35 23.21 -8.15 -10.81
N ARG A 36 22.91 -8.17 -9.50
CA ARG A 36 23.87 -8.10 -8.41
C ARG A 36 24.45 -9.47 -8.06
N ASP A 37 25.58 -9.48 -7.39
CA ASP A 37 26.22 -10.70 -6.88
C ASP A 37 25.68 -11.12 -5.52
N GLN A 38 26.07 -12.32 -5.08
CA GLN A 38 25.67 -12.87 -3.78
C GLN A 38 26.18 -12.04 -2.61
N SER A 39 27.41 -11.50 -2.68
CA SER A 39 28.00 -10.68 -1.62
C SER A 39 27.21 -9.42 -1.36
N TYR A 40 26.73 -8.75 -2.41
CA TYR A 40 25.89 -7.56 -2.32
C TYR A 40 24.60 -7.84 -1.56
N VAL A 41 23.93 -8.95 -1.90
CA VAL A 41 22.69 -9.39 -1.23
C VAL A 41 22.96 -9.75 0.23
N SER A 42 24.08 -10.43 0.53
CA SER A 42 24.48 -10.72 1.91
C SER A 42 24.72 -9.45 2.73
N ASN A 43 25.38 -8.44 2.15
CA ASN A 43 25.62 -7.17 2.83
C ASN A 43 24.32 -6.41 3.13
N ILE A 44 23.34 -6.47 2.22
CA ILE A 44 22.00 -5.94 2.47
C ILE A 44 21.34 -6.66 3.65
N GLU A 45 21.30 -8.00 3.63
CA GLU A 45 20.63 -8.80 4.67
C GLU A 45 21.25 -8.66 6.06
N ASN A 46 22.52 -8.25 6.14
CA ASN A 46 23.23 -7.98 7.38
C ASN A 46 23.21 -6.49 7.78
N GLY A 47 22.46 -5.65 7.05
CA GLY A 47 22.34 -4.22 7.37
C GLY A 47 23.62 -3.40 7.13
N ILE A 48 24.57 -3.93 6.36
CA ILE A 48 25.84 -3.26 6.05
C ILE A 48 25.63 -2.18 4.99
N PHE A 49 24.76 -2.45 4.01
CA PHE A 49 24.47 -1.52 2.93
C PHE A 49 23.17 -0.74 3.19
N PRO A 50 23.13 0.54 2.81
CA PRO A 50 21.93 1.35 2.97
C PRO A 50 20.81 0.83 2.06
N LEU A 51 19.59 0.89 2.58
CA LEU A 51 18.38 0.50 1.86
C LEU A 51 17.76 1.71 1.17
N THR A 52 17.37 1.53 -0.09
CA THR A 52 16.59 2.50 -0.87
C THR A 52 15.18 1.97 -1.06
N PRO A 53 14.16 2.85 -1.19
CA PRO A 53 12.80 2.43 -1.46
C PRO A 53 12.70 1.53 -2.69
N GLU A 54 13.38 1.89 -3.78
CA GLU A 54 13.33 1.17 -5.05
C GLU A 54 13.89 -0.25 -4.93
N LEU A 55 14.98 -0.42 -4.18
CA LEU A 55 15.57 -1.73 -3.90
C LEU A 55 14.59 -2.60 -3.11
N CYS A 56 14.01 -2.05 -2.04
CA CYS A 56 13.09 -2.78 -1.17
C CYS A 56 11.81 -3.17 -1.92
N ILE A 57 11.24 -2.28 -2.72
CA ILE A 57 10.05 -2.55 -3.53
C ILE A 57 10.33 -3.71 -4.51
N LYS A 58 11.41 -3.62 -5.30
CA LYS A 58 11.78 -4.69 -6.24
C LYS A 58 12.01 -6.04 -5.55
N TRP A 59 12.57 -6.01 -4.36
CA TRP A 59 12.81 -7.20 -3.56
C TRP A 59 11.49 -7.84 -3.12
N PHE A 60 10.56 -7.06 -2.59
CA PHE A 60 9.26 -7.57 -2.15
C PHE A 60 8.37 -8.00 -3.33
N GLU A 61 8.43 -7.31 -4.47
CA GLU A 61 7.81 -7.77 -5.73
C GLU A 61 8.35 -9.13 -6.16
N ALA A 62 9.67 -9.31 -6.14
CA ALA A 62 10.30 -10.59 -6.48
C ALA A 62 9.92 -11.74 -5.51
N CYS A 63 9.53 -11.40 -4.28
CA CYS A 63 9.08 -12.37 -3.28
C CYS A 63 7.54 -12.51 -3.24
N GLU A 64 6.79 -11.81 -4.10
CA GLU A 64 5.32 -11.71 -4.07
C GLU A 64 4.77 -11.24 -2.70
N ALA A 65 5.57 -10.48 -1.95
CA ALA A 65 5.29 -10.03 -0.60
C ALA A 65 4.69 -8.61 -0.60
N TYR A 66 3.56 -8.44 -1.28
CA TYR A 66 3.00 -7.12 -1.61
C TYR A 66 2.61 -6.27 -0.39
N GLU A 67 2.22 -6.88 0.74
CA GLU A 67 1.98 -6.16 2.00
C GLU A 67 3.23 -5.42 2.50
N HIS A 68 4.42 -5.97 2.23
CA HIS A 68 5.68 -5.36 2.63
C HIS A 68 6.07 -4.19 1.73
N ILE A 69 5.45 -4.04 0.56
CA ILE A 69 5.57 -2.82 -0.24
C ILE A 69 4.89 -1.65 0.50
N ASP A 70 3.78 -1.88 1.19
CA ASP A 70 3.15 -0.85 2.03
C ASP A 70 4.06 -0.44 3.20
N LEU A 71 4.80 -1.40 3.77
CA LEU A 71 5.81 -1.12 4.80
C LEU A 71 6.88 -0.15 4.26
N VAL A 72 7.35 -0.34 3.03
CA VAL A 72 8.33 0.57 2.40
C VAL A 72 7.71 1.96 2.22
N HIS A 73 6.48 2.05 1.71
CA HIS A 73 5.80 3.35 1.56
C HIS A 73 5.67 4.09 2.90
N TYR A 74 5.36 3.36 3.98
CA TYR A 74 5.25 3.92 5.33
C TYR A 74 6.60 4.38 5.89
N LEU A 75 7.61 3.51 5.88
CA LEU A 75 8.94 3.81 6.45
C LEU A 75 9.64 4.97 5.75
N PHE A 76 9.53 5.03 4.42
CA PHE A 76 10.16 6.07 3.60
C PHE A 76 9.25 7.26 3.31
N LYS A 77 8.01 7.28 3.85
CA LYS A 77 7.03 8.37 3.67
C LYS A 77 6.81 8.74 2.21
N LEU A 78 6.64 7.74 1.35
CA LEU A 78 6.57 7.94 -0.11
C LEU A 78 5.27 8.60 -0.58
N HIS A 79 4.26 8.69 0.29
CA HIS A 79 2.96 9.27 -0.02
C HIS A 79 2.26 9.78 1.26
N PRO A 80 1.52 10.91 1.22
CA PRO A 80 0.84 11.48 2.39
C PRO A 80 -0.16 10.55 3.11
N THR A 81 -0.78 9.58 2.42
CA THR A 81 -1.66 8.58 3.07
C THR A 81 -0.98 7.26 3.40
N ALA A 82 0.35 7.19 3.32
CA ALA A 82 1.08 5.99 3.72
C ALA A 82 0.85 5.72 5.21
N SER A 83 0.06 4.68 5.51
CA SER A 83 -0.24 4.19 6.84
C SER A 83 0.56 2.92 7.14
N ALA A 84 0.55 2.48 8.40
CA ALA A 84 1.11 1.19 8.78
C ALA A 84 0.59 0.07 7.84
N PRO A 85 1.44 -0.89 7.46
CA PRO A 85 1.05 -2.01 6.61
C PRO A 85 0.04 -2.91 7.34
N ILE A 86 -0.80 -3.58 6.55
CA ILE A 86 -1.75 -4.58 7.05
C ILE A 86 -0.98 -5.82 7.48
N ASP A 87 -1.40 -6.42 8.59
CA ASP A 87 -0.88 -7.70 9.03
C ASP A 87 -1.17 -8.79 7.96
N PRO A 88 -0.14 -9.43 7.38
CA PRO A 88 -0.33 -10.47 6.37
C PRO A 88 -1.22 -11.65 6.82
N ALA A 89 -1.38 -11.88 8.13
CA ALA A 89 -2.27 -12.89 8.68
C ALA A 89 -3.76 -12.60 8.41
N LEU A 90 -4.13 -11.33 8.24
CA LEU A 90 -5.50 -10.92 7.90
C LEU A 90 -5.89 -11.26 6.46
N ASN A 91 -4.90 -11.60 5.61
CA ASN A 91 -5.08 -11.81 4.18
C ASN A 91 -5.14 -13.31 3.81
N GLU A 92 -5.22 -14.22 4.79
CA GLU A 92 -5.22 -15.67 4.53
C GLU A 92 -6.54 -16.20 3.95
N SER A 93 -7.65 -15.51 4.26
CA SER A 93 -9.01 -15.90 3.87
C SER A 93 -9.70 -14.77 3.10
N ALA A 94 -9.87 -14.97 1.80
CA ALA A 94 -10.66 -14.06 0.98
C ALA A 94 -12.12 -13.92 1.45
N SER A 95 -12.72 -14.98 2.00
CA SER A 95 -14.08 -14.91 2.55
C SER A 95 -14.17 -13.93 3.72
N SER A 96 -13.22 -14.04 4.66
CA SER A 96 -13.11 -13.13 5.80
C SER A 96 -12.82 -11.69 5.35
N ALA A 97 -11.96 -11.53 4.35
CA ALA A 97 -11.63 -10.23 3.78
C ALA A 97 -12.86 -9.56 3.10
N VAL A 98 -13.71 -10.33 2.42
CA VAL A 98 -14.97 -9.82 1.85
C VAL A 98 -15.94 -9.39 2.95
N ILE A 99 -16.11 -10.19 3.99
CA ILE A 99 -16.98 -9.83 5.13
C ILE A 99 -16.48 -8.54 5.80
N ASN A 100 -15.16 -8.43 6.02
CA ASN A 100 -14.56 -7.21 6.55
C ASN A 100 -14.80 -6.01 5.63
N MET A 101 -14.62 -6.17 4.31
CA MET A 101 -14.87 -5.10 3.35
C MET A 101 -16.33 -4.63 3.37
N ILE A 102 -17.30 -5.54 3.47
CA ILE A 102 -18.71 -5.19 3.58
C ILE A 102 -18.95 -4.34 4.84
N HIS A 103 -18.43 -4.78 5.99
CA HIS A 103 -18.56 -4.04 7.24
C HIS A 103 -17.96 -2.63 7.15
N GLN A 104 -16.76 -2.51 6.61
CA GLN A 104 -16.08 -1.22 6.43
C GLN A 104 -16.81 -0.31 5.44
N LEU A 105 -17.44 -0.86 4.39
CA LEU A 105 -18.29 -0.10 3.47
C LEU A 105 -19.55 0.44 4.16
N GLU A 106 -20.17 -0.32 5.05
CA GLU A 106 -21.34 0.13 5.82
C GLU A 106 -20.98 1.28 6.76
N GLU A 107 -19.88 1.16 7.51
CA GLU A 107 -19.38 2.20 8.40
C GLU A 107 -19.00 3.48 7.62
N ALA A 108 -18.24 3.33 6.53
CA ALA A 108 -17.84 4.44 5.68
C ALA A 108 -19.04 5.14 5.01
N LEU A 109 -20.09 4.41 4.64
CA LEU A 109 -21.30 5.00 4.08
C LEU A 109 -22.01 5.90 5.11
N GLN A 110 -22.12 5.46 6.36
CA GLN A 110 -22.71 6.27 7.42
C GLN A 110 -21.84 7.50 7.73
N ALA A 111 -20.53 7.31 7.83
CA ALA A 111 -19.57 8.39 8.04
C ALA A 111 -19.62 9.43 6.90
N THR A 112 -19.71 9.00 5.65
CA THR A 112 -19.83 9.88 4.47
C THR A 112 -21.13 10.68 4.51
N LYS A 113 -22.25 10.06 4.90
CA LYS A 113 -23.53 10.76 5.08
C LYS A 113 -23.45 11.81 6.18
N HIS A 114 -22.75 11.52 7.28
CA HIS A 114 -22.56 12.48 8.35
C HIS A 114 -21.65 13.64 7.92
N LEU A 115 -20.52 13.34 7.27
CA LEU A 115 -19.61 14.34 6.72
C LEU A 115 -20.32 15.26 5.71
N ALA A 116 -21.18 14.72 4.85
CA ALA A 116 -21.96 15.53 3.90
C ALA A 116 -22.89 16.52 4.61
N ARG A 117 -23.53 16.12 5.73
CA ARG A 117 -24.34 17.03 6.55
C ARG A 117 -23.48 18.06 7.27
N TRP A 118 -22.31 17.68 7.75
CA TRP A 118 -21.36 18.59 8.37
C TRP A 118 -20.93 19.67 7.39
N LEU A 119 -20.54 19.29 6.16
CA LEU A 119 -20.18 20.21 5.07
C LEU A 119 -21.34 21.14 4.67
N ALA A 120 -22.57 20.62 4.58
CA ALA A 120 -23.74 21.44 4.24
C ALA A 120 -24.11 22.47 5.33
N ASN A 121 -23.70 22.21 6.58
CA ASN A 121 -23.91 23.11 7.72
C ASN A 121 -22.75 24.08 7.95
N ASP A 122 -21.63 23.91 7.24
CA ASP A 122 -20.50 24.82 7.30
C ASP A 122 -20.91 26.17 6.69
N ARG A 123 -20.84 27.23 7.50
CA ARG A 123 -21.23 28.59 7.12
C ARG A 123 -20.05 29.52 7.32
N PRO A 124 -19.88 30.55 6.47
CA PRO A 124 -18.84 31.55 6.68
C PRO A 124 -18.91 32.14 8.11
N GLY A 125 -17.85 31.94 8.89
CA GLY A 125 -17.75 32.40 10.28
C GLY A 125 -18.03 31.35 11.37
N ARG A 126 -18.41 30.11 11.02
CA ARG A 126 -18.59 29.01 11.96
C ARG A 126 -17.73 27.80 11.56
N THR A 127 -16.41 27.91 11.76
CA THR A 127 -15.50 26.78 11.58
C THR A 127 -15.68 25.79 12.74
N GLY A 128 -16.46 24.73 12.51
CA GLY A 128 -16.43 23.55 13.38
C GLY A 128 -15.12 22.79 13.18
N GLU A 129 -14.70 22.02 14.18
CA GLU A 129 -13.61 21.06 13.98
C GLU A 129 -14.02 20.00 12.95
N LEU A 130 -13.05 19.59 12.14
CA LEU A 130 -13.23 18.54 11.14
C LEU A 130 -13.60 17.22 11.84
N PRO A 131 -14.63 16.47 11.38
CA PRO A 131 -15.06 15.27 12.07
C PRO A 131 -14.10 14.10 11.78
N MET A 132 -12.98 14.08 12.50
CA MET A 132 -11.87 13.15 12.26
C MET A 132 -12.27 11.68 12.38
N ASN A 133 -13.24 11.35 13.24
CA ASN A 133 -13.74 9.98 13.37
C ASN A 133 -14.44 9.49 12.10
N ASP A 134 -15.25 10.33 11.46
CA ASP A 134 -15.92 9.97 10.21
C ASP A 134 -14.90 9.84 9.08
N ILE A 135 -13.92 10.75 9.03
CA ILE A 135 -12.83 10.68 8.06
C ILE A 135 -12.01 9.41 8.25
N LYS A 136 -11.74 9.00 9.49
CA LYS A 136 -11.07 7.73 9.79
C LYS A 136 -11.87 6.54 9.25
N GLN A 137 -13.19 6.49 9.48
CA GLN A 137 -14.03 5.40 8.97
C GLN A 137 -14.03 5.33 7.44
N ILE A 138 -14.00 6.48 6.76
CA ILE A 138 -13.84 6.53 5.30
C ILE A 138 -12.43 6.08 4.89
N PHE A 139 -11.41 6.48 5.65
CA PHE A 139 -10.01 6.12 5.42
C PHE A 139 -9.75 4.62 5.59
N ASP A 140 -10.46 3.95 6.51
CA ASP A 140 -10.36 2.52 6.78
C ASP A 140 -10.74 1.65 5.55
N LEU A 141 -11.41 2.22 4.54
CA LEU A 141 -11.63 1.57 3.24
C LEU A 141 -10.33 1.26 2.49
N ILE A 142 -9.26 2.07 2.66
CA ILE A 142 -7.96 1.85 2.01
C ILE A 142 -7.36 0.52 2.48
N PRO A 143 -7.12 0.31 3.79
CA PRO A 143 -6.58 -0.96 4.25
C PRO A 143 -7.56 -2.12 4.01
N ALA A 144 -8.87 -1.95 4.17
CA ALA A 144 -9.84 -3.01 3.89
C ALA A 144 -9.80 -3.50 2.44
N ASN A 145 -9.69 -2.57 1.48
CA ASN A 145 -9.53 -2.91 0.07
C ASN A 145 -8.21 -3.66 -0.19
N LYS A 146 -7.10 -3.20 0.39
CA LYS A 146 -5.81 -3.88 0.27
C LYS A 146 -5.86 -5.31 0.84
N THR A 147 -6.45 -5.52 2.02
CA THR A 147 -6.68 -6.86 2.60
C THR A 147 -7.40 -7.78 1.62
N LEU A 148 -8.48 -7.29 1.03
CA LEU A 148 -9.25 -8.03 0.04
C LEU A 148 -8.39 -8.36 -1.19
N ILE A 149 -7.73 -7.37 -1.79
CA ILE A 149 -6.90 -7.60 -2.99
C ILE A 149 -5.79 -8.61 -2.71
N TYR A 150 -5.05 -8.47 -1.61
CA TYR A 150 -3.96 -9.39 -1.27
C TYR A 150 -4.47 -10.81 -1.01
N SER A 151 -5.63 -10.98 -0.37
CA SER A 151 -6.26 -12.29 -0.20
C SER A 151 -6.67 -12.92 -1.54
N LEU A 152 -7.20 -12.14 -2.49
CA LEU A 152 -7.56 -12.61 -3.83
C LEU A 152 -6.33 -13.00 -4.67
N VAL A 153 -5.22 -12.27 -4.53
CA VAL A 153 -3.94 -12.65 -5.14
C VAL A 153 -3.51 -14.02 -4.62
N ARG A 154 -3.53 -14.24 -3.30
CA ARG A 154 -3.08 -15.48 -2.68
C ARG A 154 -4.00 -16.68 -2.91
N ASN A 155 -5.30 -16.50 -2.74
CA ASN A 155 -6.27 -17.61 -2.79
C ASN A 155 -6.76 -17.91 -4.20
N TYR A 156 -6.77 -16.93 -5.11
CA TYR A 156 -7.39 -17.06 -6.44
C TYR A 156 -6.49 -16.61 -7.60
N GLY A 157 -5.24 -16.21 -7.34
CA GLY A 157 -4.27 -15.89 -8.39
C GLY A 157 -4.58 -14.59 -9.14
N LEU A 158 -5.29 -13.64 -8.52
CA LEU A 158 -5.56 -12.32 -9.08
C LEU A 158 -4.26 -11.67 -9.58
N LYS A 159 -4.27 -11.20 -10.83
CA LYS A 159 -3.13 -10.50 -11.44
C LYS A 159 -3.31 -9.00 -11.22
N MET A 160 -2.60 -8.44 -10.23
CA MET A 160 -2.68 -7.01 -9.91
C MET A 160 -2.38 -6.09 -11.10
N PRO A 161 -1.37 -6.36 -11.96
CA PRO A 161 -1.13 -5.52 -13.14
C PRO A 161 -2.35 -5.46 -14.07
N GLU A 162 -3.03 -6.60 -14.30
CA GLU A 162 -4.22 -6.63 -15.15
C GLU A 162 -5.39 -5.87 -14.53
N LEU A 163 -5.58 -5.96 -13.21
CA LEU A 163 -6.59 -5.18 -12.51
C LEU A 163 -6.31 -3.67 -12.62
N ALA A 164 -5.06 -3.26 -12.40
CA ALA A 164 -4.62 -1.88 -12.52
C ALA A 164 -4.82 -1.34 -13.95
N ASP A 165 -4.48 -2.11 -14.98
CA ASP A 165 -4.67 -1.73 -16.39
C ASP A 165 -6.14 -1.59 -16.78
N ARG A 166 -7.01 -2.47 -16.26
CA ARG A 166 -8.47 -2.37 -16.49
C ARG A 166 -9.04 -1.14 -15.80
N TRP A 167 -8.66 -0.89 -14.55
CA TRP A 167 -9.10 0.31 -13.82
C TRP A 167 -8.61 1.59 -14.52
N THR A 168 -7.33 1.66 -14.87
CA THR A 168 -6.72 2.84 -15.51
C THR A 168 -7.41 3.20 -16.82
N ARG A 169 -7.67 2.21 -17.68
CA ARG A 169 -8.38 2.44 -18.95
C ARG A 169 -9.77 3.03 -18.73
N LYS A 170 -10.53 2.47 -17.80
CA LYS A 170 -11.86 2.99 -17.45
C LYS A 170 -11.78 4.39 -16.83
N ALA A 171 -10.86 4.59 -15.88
CA ALA A 171 -10.69 5.85 -15.17
C ALA A 171 -10.29 7.01 -16.08
N LEU A 172 -9.49 6.75 -17.13
CA LEU A 172 -9.19 7.74 -18.17
C LEU A 172 -10.43 8.08 -19.02
N MET A 173 -11.28 7.10 -19.34
CA MET A 173 -12.54 7.37 -20.06
C MET A 173 -13.54 8.15 -19.22
N ASP A 174 -13.62 7.84 -17.92
CA ASP A 174 -14.50 8.50 -16.96
C ASP A 174 -13.95 9.86 -16.48
N GLN A 175 -12.77 10.29 -16.97
CA GLN A 175 -12.07 11.53 -16.59
C GLN A 175 -11.80 11.67 -15.08
N VAL A 176 -11.59 10.54 -14.39
CA VAL A 176 -11.25 10.51 -12.96
C VAL A 176 -9.76 10.22 -12.71
N ALA A 177 -9.03 9.80 -13.74
CA ALA A 177 -7.57 9.67 -13.71
C ALA A 177 -6.91 10.86 -14.41
N MET A 178 -5.81 11.37 -13.82
CA MET A 178 -4.98 12.40 -14.46
C MET A 178 -4.43 11.87 -15.78
N SER A 179 -4.69 12.58 -16.87
CA SER A 179 -4.13 12.24 -18.17
C SER A 179 -2.67 12.72 -18.26
N LYS A 180 -1.82 11.98 -18.97
CA LYS A 180 -0.43 12.40 -19.24
C LYS A 180 -0.31 13.75 -19.98
N GLN A 181 -1.41 14.30 -20.51
CA GLN A 181 -1.42 15.55 -21.28
C GLN A 181 -1.83 16.78 -20.46
N GLU A 182 -2.54 16.63 -19.35
CA GLU A 182 -3.02 17.75 -18.53
C GLU A 182 -1.87 18.55 -17.88
N GLU A 183 -0.70 17.95 -17.65
CA GLU A 183 0.50 18.68 -17.21
C GLU A 183 0.99 19.74 -18.22
N ARG A 184 0.68 19.63 -19.52
CA ARG A 184 1.11 20.63 -20.52
C ARG A 184 0.20 21.84 -20.63
N GLN A 185 -1.07 21.75 -20.24
CA GLN A 185 -1.98 22.90 -20.30
C GLN A 185 -1.97 23.75 -19.02
N ALA A 186 -1.61 23.17 -17.87
CA ALA A 186 -1.45 23.91 -16.62
C ALA A 186 -0.22 24.83 -16.57
N MET A 187 0.73 24.71 -17.52
CA MET A 187 1.89 25.61 -17.66
C MET A 187 1.74 26.67 -18.78
N LEU A 188 0.54 26.81 -19.37
CA LEU A 188 0.26 27.78 -20.43
C LEU A 188 -0.79 28.84 -20.04
N VAL A 189 -1.05 29.03 -18.74
CA VAL A 189 -1.88 30.12 -18.19
C VAL A 189 -1.01 31.07 -17.37
#